data_AF-A0A0F0GG42-F1
#
_entry.id   AF-A0A0F0GG42-F1
#
_cell.length_a   1.000
_cell.length_b   1.000
_cell.length_c   1.000
_cell.angle_alpha   90.00
_cell.angle_beta   90.00
_cell.angle_gamma   90.00
#
_symmetry.space_group_name_H-M   'P 1'
#
loop_
_entity.id
_entity.type
_entity.pdbx_description
1 polymer ?
#
loop_
_entity_poly.entity_id
_entity_poly.type
_entity_poly.pdbx_seq_one_letter_code
_entity_poly.pdbx_strand_id
1 'polypeptide(L)'
;MEVLGAVENVRGRYRIGAQMFRLGQAWEPAPGILRVARQPLRALSATIRTSTILAVPRRDRVLVAAASIVRAEDVARLRPGATVPAGMEFVSAPVRTPSSSVIGTVSAVLDSGRSATALREAVGHAARAISAALAS
;
A
#
# COMPACT_ATOMS: atom_id res chain seq x y z
N MET A 1 -11.66 21.92 -8.45
CA MET A 1 -11.83 20.47 -8.16
C MET A 1 -13.30 20.03 -8.21
N GLU A 2 -14.27 20.79 -7.67
CA GLU A 2 -15.70 20.47 -7.85
C GLU A 2 -16.16 20.48 -9.31
N VAL A 3 -15.69 21.45 -10.10
CA VAL A 3 -15.97 21.56 -11.55
C VAL A 3 -15.47 20.33 -12.35
N LEU A 4 -14.52 19.56 -11.81
CA LEU A 4 -14.01 18.31 -12.42
C LEU A 4 -14.67 17.05 -11.81
N GLY A 5 -15.71 17.20 -10.99
CA GLY A 5 -16.37 16.09 -10.29
C GLY A 5 -15.46 15.34 -9.30
N ALA A 6 -14.33 15.93 -8.91
CA ALA A 6 -13.32 15.26 -8.11
C ALA A 6 -13.67 15.22 -6.62
N VAL A 7 -14.29 16.29 -6.14
CA VAL A 7 -14.81 16.44 -4.79
C VAL A 7 -16.20 17.05 -4.88
N GLU A 8 -17.02 16.80 -3.88
CA GLU A 8 -18.34 17.40 -3.72
C GLU A 8 -18.41 18.04 -2.33
N ASN A 9 -18.85 19.29 -2.24
CA ASN A 9 -19.18 19.94 -0.97
C ASN A 9 -20.68 19.81 -0.68
N VAL A 10 -21.02 19.14 0.42
CA VAL A 10 -22.39 19.07 0.92
C VAL A 10 -22.41 19.70 2.31
N ARG A 11 -23.03 20.89 2.42
CA ARG A 11 -23.16 21.64 3.69
C ARG A 11 -21.82 21.87 4.40
N GLY A 12 -20.79 22.24 3.64
CA GLY A 12 -19.45 22.50 4.18
C GLY A 12 -18.58 21.25 4.38
N ARG A 13 -19.10 20.05 4.11
CA ARG A 13 -18.33 18.80 4.18
C ARG A 13 -17.92 18.35 2.79
N TYR A 14 -16.61 18.18 2.60
CA TYR A 14 -16.07 17.62 1.36
C TYR A 14 -16.09 16.09 1.38
N ARG A 15 -16.55 15.49 0.30
CA ARG A 15 -16.42 14.06 0.00
C ARG A 15 -15.79 13.86 -1.37
N ILE A 16 -15.23 12.67 -1.60
CA ILE A 16 -14.78 12.28 -2.95
C ILE A 16 -16.00 12.29 -3.88
N GLY A 17 -15.89 12.98 -5.00
CA GLY A 17 -16.95 13.03 -6.01
C GLY A 17 -17.04 11.73 -6.80
N ALA A 18 -18.22 11.46 -7.39
CA ALA A 18 -18.50 10.19 -8.06
C ALA A 18 -17.48 9.82 -9.16
N GLN A 19 -16.90 10.80 -9.85
CA GLN A 19 -15.88 10.55 -10.88
C GLN A 19 -14.57 10.03 -10.28
N MET A 20 -14.05 10.67 -9.24
CA MET A 20 -12.83 10.19 -8.56
C MET A 20 -13.06 8.89 -7.81
N PHE A 21 -14.27 8.66 -7.31
CA PHE A 21 -14.63 7.37 -6.73
C PHE A 21 -14.52 6.24 -7.75
N ARG A 22 -15.09 6.41 -8.96
CA ARG A 22 -14.99 5.42 -10.05
C ARG A 22 -13.54 5.22 -10.51
N LEU A 23 -12.77 6.29 -10.67
CA LEU A 23 -11.35 6.21 -10.99
C LEU A 23 -10.57 5.42 -9.93
N GLY A 24 -10.91 5.60 -8.64
CA GLY A 24 -10.33 4.82 -7.54
C GLY A 24 -10.68 3.33 -7.58
N GLN A 25 -11.80 2.91 -8.19
CA GLN A 25 -12.14 1.49 -8.35
C GLN A 25 -11.29 0.80 -9.42
N ALA A 26 -10.89 1.53 -10.45
CA ALA A 26 -10.06 1.05 -11.55
C ALA A 26 -8.59 1.45 -11.39
N TRP A 27 -8.15 1.63 -10.13
CA TRP A 27 -6.81 2.15 -9.84
C TRP A 27 -5.69 1.23 -10.38
N GLU A 28 -4.77 1.82 -11.15
CA GLU A 28 -3.50 1.19 -11.55
C GLU A 28 -2.61 0.97 -10.33
N PRO A 29 -1.85 -0.14 -10.23
CA PRO A 29 -1.41 -1.00 -11.32
C PRO A 29 -2.29 -2.24 -11.58
N ALA A 30 -3.25 -2.52 -10.69
CA ALA A 30 -4.25 -3.58 -10.91
C ALA A 30 -5.57 -3.21 -10.19
N PRO A 31 -6.72 -3.32 -10.88
CA PRO A 31 -8.02 -3.15 -10.24
C PRO A 31 -8.15 -4.01 -8.99
N GLY A 32 -8.65 -3.43 -7.90
CA GLY A 32 -8.90 -4.14 -6.65
C GLY A 32 -7.68 -4.42 -5.77
N ILE A 33 -6.44 -4.10 -6.17
CA ILE A 33 -5.24 -4.32 -5.35
C ILE A 33 -5.34 -3.70 -3.96
N LEU A 34 -5.85 -2.47 -3.85
CA LEU A 34 -6.04 -1.80 -2.56
C LEU A 34 -7.05 -2.52 -1.67
N ARG A 35 -8.08 -3.13 -2.26
CA ARG A 35 -9.10 -3.89 -1.54
C ARG A 35 -8.48 -5.16 -0.95
N VAL A 36 -7.77 -5.94 -1.76
CA VAL A 36 -7.18 -7.22 -1.33
C VAL A 36 -5.97 -7.04 -0.41
N ALA A 37 -5.25 -5.90 -0.51
CA ALA A 37 -4.09 -5.62 0.32
C ALA A 37 -4.40 -5.20 1.77
N ARG A 38 -5.61 -4.69 2.04
CA ARG A 38 -5.98 -4.13 3.36
C ARG A 38 -5.82 -5.12 4.51
N GLN A 39 -6.36 -6.32 4.38
CA GLN A 39 -6.33 -7.30 5.46
C GLN A 39 -4.91 -7.88 5.66
N PRO A 40 -4.19 -8.30 4.61
CA PRO A 40 -2.82 -8.80 4.76
C PRO A 40 -1.85 -7.76 5.33
N LEU A 41 -1.96 -6.48 4.94
CA LEU A 41 -1.11 -5.43 5.50
C LEU A 41 -1.35 -5.22 7.00
N ARG A 42 -2.61 -5.19 7.42
CA ARG A 42 -2.96 -5.06 8.85
C ARG A 42 -2.49 -6.26 9.66
N ALA A 43 -2.75 -7.47 9.16
CA ALA A 43 -2.32 -8.70 9.81
C ALA A 43 -0.79 -8.78 9.92
N LEU A 44 -0.08 -8.48 8.83
CA LEU A 44 1.37 -8.43 8.81
C LEU A 44 1.88 -7.47 9.88
N SER A 45 1.41 -6.21 9.86
CA SER A 45 1.82 -5.16 10.78
C SER A 45 1.56 -5.52 12.25
N ALA A 46 0.42 -6.13 12.55
CA ALA A 46 0.10 -6.63 13.89
C ALA A 46 1.05 -7.75 14.34
N THR A 47 1.39 -8.68 13.44
CA THR A 47 2.28 -9.82 13.73
C THR A 47 3.72 -9.37 14.00
N ILE A 48 4.28 -8.54 13.11
CA ILE A 48 5.69 -8.13 13.20
C ILE A 48 5.91 -6.89 14.09
N ARG A 49 4.81 -6.20 14.44
CA ARG A 49 4.79 -4.94 15.20
C ARG A 49 5.68 -3.85 14.60
N THR A 50 5.70 -3.75 13.28
CA THR A 50 6.34 -2.64 12.54
C THR A 50 5.38 -2.10 11.49
N SER A 51 5.65 -0.89 11.01
CA SER A 51 4.85 -0.25 9.98
C SER A 51 5.05 -0.98 8.65
N THR A 52 3.96 -1.19 7.92
CA THR A 52 3.96 -1.87 6.63
C THR A 52 3.29 -1.01 5.57
N ILE A 53 3.76 -1.14 4.34
CA ILE A 53 3.22 -0.45 3.18
C ILE A 53 3.02 -1.42 2.02
N LEU A 54 2.02 -1.12 1.20
CA LEU A 54 1.99 -1.52 -0.20
C LEU A 54 2.57 -0.36 -1.00
N ALA A 55 3.67 -0.61 -1.70
CA ALA A 55 4.30 0.34 -2.58
C ALA A 55 4.06 -0.08 -4.04
N VAL A 56 3.77 0.89 -4.92
CA VAL A 56 3.57 0.63 -6.36
C VAL A 56 4.41 1.55 -7.22
N PRO A 57 4.90 1.08 -8.37
CA PRO A 57 5.55 1.95 -9.34
C PRO A 57 4.51 2.91 -9.95
N ARG A 58 4.91 4.17 -10.12
CA ARG A 58 4.14 5.22 -10.80
C ARG A 58 5.11 6.10 -11.59
N ARG A 59 5.19 5.87 -12.91
CA ARG A 59 6.15 6.55 -13.80
C ARG A 59 7.59 6.39 -13.28
N ASP A 60 8.23 7.49 -12.89
CA ASP A 60 9.60 7.62 -12.39
C ASP A 60 9.72 7.42 -10.87
N ARG A 61 8.62 7.10 -10.17
CA ARG A 61 8.57 7.08 -8.70
C ARG A 61 7.91 5.82 -8.17
N VAL A 62 8.09 5.59 -6.86
CA VAL A 62 7.35 4.56 -6.12
C VAL A 62 6.44 5.27 -5.11
N LEU A 63 5.14 4.96 -5.17
CA LEU A 63 4.14 5.54 -4.28
C LEU A 63 3.73 4.55 -3.20
N VAL A 64 3.51 5.06 -2.00
CA VAL A 64 2.76 4.35 -0.96
C VAL A 64 1.30 4.32 -1.40
N ALA A 65 0.81 3.13 -1.71
CA ALA A 65 -0.56 2.89 -2.15
C ALA A 65 -1.50 2.68 -0.95
N ALA A 66 -1.02 1.93 0.03
CA ALA A 66 -1.69 1.66 1.29
C ALA A 66 -0.65 1.47 2.38
N ALA A 67 -1.05 1.67 3.64
CA ALA A 67 -0.16 1.48 4.78
C ALA A 67 -0.93 1.00 6.02
N SER A 68 -0.24 0.22 6.87
CA SER A 68 -0.63 -0.07 8.24
C SER A 68 0.50 0.41 9.15
N ILE A 69 0.27 1.52 9.85
CA ILE A 69 1.29 2.23 10.61
C ILE A 69 1.11 1.96 12.10
N VAL A 70 2.20 1.59 12.79
CA VAL A 70 2.18 1.30 14.24
C VAL A 70 2.99 2.30 15.05
N ARG A 71 3.92 3.03 14.39
CA ARG A 71 4.79 4.03 15.02
C ARG A 71 4.36 5.44 14.64
N ALA A 72 4.36 6.35 15.60
CA ALA A 72 3.89 7.72 15.38
C ALA A 72 4.83 8.53 14.47
N GLU A 73 6.11 8.21 14.43
CA GLU A 73 7.12 8.83 13.57
C GLU A 73 6.94 8.43 12.09
N ASP A 74 6.46 7.21 11.83
CA ASP A 74 6.22 6.71 10.48
C ASP A 74 4.98 7.35 9.84
N VAL A 75 4.11 7.91 10.68
CA VAL A 75 2.86 8.54 10.28
C VAL A 75 3.21 9.61 9.23
N ALA A 76 4.00 10.63 9.52
CA ALA A 76 4.25 11.71 8.55
C ALA A 76 4.84 11.26 7.20
N ARG A 77 5.54 10.11 7.15
CA ARG A 77 6.34 9.68 6.00
C ARG A 77 5.67 8.61 5.13
N LEU A 78 4.80 7.76 5.70
CA LEU A 78 4.26 6.56 5.02
C LEU A 78 2.75 6.67 4.72
N ARG A 79 2.31 7.82 4.24
CA ARG A 79 0.91 8.06 3.88
C ARG A 79 0.56 7.56 2.48
N PRO A 80 -0.63 6.98 2.27
CA PRO A 80 -1.16 6.75 0.93
C PRO A 80 -1.07 8.02 0.07
N GLY A 81 -0.52 7.89 -1.14
CA GLY A 81 -0.26 8.99 -2.07
C GLY A 81 1.12 9.65 -1.93
N ALA A 82 1.85 9.41 -0.84
CA ALA A 82 3.22 9.87 -0.70
C ALA A 82 4.18 9.01 -1.54
N THR A 83 5.31 9.58 -1.94
CA THR A 83 6.43 8.80 -2.46
C THR A 83 7.10 8.02 -1.33
N VAL A 84 7.57 6.81 -1.61
CA VAL A 84 8.37 6.05 -0.64
C VAL A 84 9.60 6.89 -0.26
N PRO A 85 9.79 7.21 1.03
CA PRO A 85 10.86 8.10 1.46
C PRO A 85 12.25 7.50 1.19
N ALA A 86 13.18 8.33 0.72
CA ALA A 86 14.60 8.00 0.80
C ALA A 86 15.06 7.92 2.26
N GLY A 87 16.11 7.12 2.52
CA GLY A 87 16.71 6.98 3.86
C GLY A 87 15.84 6.22 4.87
N MET A 88 14.90 5.39 4.41
CA MET A 88 14.20 4.42 5.24
C MET A 88 14.46 3.03 4.68
N GLU A 89 14.83 2.09 5.54
CA GLU A 89 15.12 0.72 5.14
C GLU A 89 13.88 -0.15 5.20
N PHE A 90 13.71 -0.99 4.19
CA PHE A 90 12.56 -1.88 4.08
C PHE A 90 12.99 -3.29 3.74
N VAL A 91 12.34 -4.27 4.37
CA VAL A 91 12.27 -5.62 3.83
C VAL A 91 11.06 -5.71 2.93
N SER A 92 11.26 -6.11 1.67
CA SER A 92 10.23 -6.07 0.63
C SER A 92 10.08 -7.40 -0.08
N ALA A 93 8.86 -7.71 -0.49
CA ALA A 93 8.55 -8.84 -1.38
C ALA A 93 7.58 -8.41 -2.50
N PRO A 94 7.72 -8.97 -3.71
CA PRO A 94 6.95 -8.52 -4.87
C PRO A 94 5.49 -8.98 -4.78
N VAL A 95 4.58 -8.07 -5.12
CA VAL A 95 3.18 -8.39 -5.46
C VAL A 95 3.12 -8.60 -6.96
N ARG A 96 2.55 -9.73 -7.37
CA ARG A 96 2.49 -10.16 -8.77
C ARG A 96 1.06 -10.31 -9.26
N THR A 97 0.86 -10.04 -10.54
CA THR A 97 -0.36 -10.42 -11.28
C THR A 97 -0.39 -11.92 -11.53
N PRO A 98 -1.54 -12.47 -11.98
CA PRO A 98 -1.62 -13.86 -12.45
C PRO A 98 -0.64 -14.17 -13.59
N SER A 99 -0.33 -13.19 -14.43
CA SER A 99 0.70 -13.26 -15.47
C SER A 99 2.14 -13.18 -14.96
N SER A 100 2.35 -13.25 -13.63
CA SER A 100 3.65 -13.14 -12.94
C SER A 100 4.38 -11.80 -13.05
N SER A 101 3.74 -10.78 -13.64
CA SER A 101 4.27 -9.41 -13.71
C SER A 101 4.28 -8.76 -12.33
N VAL A 102 5.38 -8.11 -11.95
CA VAL A 102 5.45 -7.38 -10.67
C VAL A 102 4.71 -6.05 -10.82
N ILE A 103 3.74 -5.83 -9.94
CA ILE A 103 2.91 -4.61 -9.92
C ILE A 103 3.12 -3.79 -8.65
N GLY A 104 3.95 -4.25 -7.72
CA GLY A 104 4.25 -3.52 -6.50
C GLY A 104 5.03 -4.38 -5.52
N THR A 105 5.18 -3.87 -4.30
CA THR A 105 5.81 -4.59 -3.21
C THR A 105 5.00 -4.44 -1.93
N VAL A 106 4.92 -5.52 -1.16
CA VAL A 106 4.66 -5.41 0.28
C VAL A 106 5.99 -5.15 0.94
N SER A 107 6.05 -4.14 1.80
CA SER A 107 7.27 -3.72 2.47
C SER A 107 6.99 -3.49 3.95
N ALA A 108 7.93 -3.88 4.80
CA ALA A 108 7.92 -3.59 6.22
C ALA A 108 9.16 -2.78 6.59
N VAL A 109 9.00 -1.75 7.42
CA VAL A 109 10.12 -0.94 7.89
C VAL A 109 11.07 -1.83 8.69
N LEU A 110 12.34 -1.86 8.28
CA LEU A 110 13.39 -2.57 9.00
C LEU A 110 13.78 -1.76 10.23
N ASP A 111 13.76 -2.41 11.38
CA ASP A 111 14.15 -1.83 12.67
C ASP A 111 15.32 -2.64 13.22
N SER A 112 16.26 -1.96 13.87
CA SER A 112 17.56 -2.49 14.29
C SER A 112 17.47 -3.68 15.26
N GLY A 113 16.32 -3.88 15.91
CA GLY A 113 16.09 -4.95 16.88
C GLY A 113 15.47 -6.25 16.35
N ARG A 114 15.27 -6.41 15.03
CA ARG A 114 14.54 -7.57 14.46
C ARG A 114 15.41 -8.42 13.53
N SER A 115 15.16 -9.73 13.56
CA SER A 115 15.72 -10.66 12.57
C SER A 115 15.20 -10.32 11.18
N ALA A 116 16.12 -9.91 10.29
CA ALA A 116 15.81 -9.63 8.89
C ALA A 116 15.20 -10.85 8.17
N THR A 117 15.57 -12.07 8.57
CA THR A 117 15.06 -13.32 8.00
C THR A 117 13.58 -13.53 8.32
N ALA A 118 13.20 -13.45 9.60
CA ALA A 118 11.80 -13.59 10.01
C ALA A 118 10.91 -12.52 9.38
N LEU A 119 11.42 -11.29 9.28
CA LEU A 119 10.73 -10.19 8.61
C LEU A 119 10.52 -10.50 7.11
N ARG A 120 11.52 -11.06 6.43
CA ARG A 120 11.46 -11.43 5.02
C ARG A 120 10.43 -12.53 4.77
N GLU A 121 10.37 -13.54 5.63
CA GLU A 121 9.38 -14.61 5.53
C GLU A 121 7.95 -14.08 5.69
N ALA A 122 7.71 -13.26 6.72
CA ALA A 122 6.39 -12.66 6.97
C ALA A 122 5.95 -11.74 5.83
N VAL A 123 6.85 -10.87 5.35
CA VAL A 123 6.59 -9.99 4.19
C VAL A 123 6.33 -10.81 2.93
N GLY A 124 7.12 -11.85 2.68
CA GLY A 124 6.93 -12.76 1.54
C GLY A 124 5.62 -13.55 1.59
N HIS A 125 5.17 -13.95 2.78
CA HIS A 125 3.87 -14.57 2.96
C HIS A 125 2.73 -13.60 2.63
N ALA A 126 2.77 -12.38 3.16
CA ALA A 126 1.75 -11.36 2.88
C ALA A 126 1.70 -10.97 1.39
N ALA A 127 2.85 -10.82 0.73
CA ALA A 127 2.92 -10.53 -0.70
C ALA A 127 2.31 -11.64 -1.55
N ARG A 128 2.54 -12.92 -1.19
CA ARG A 128 1.92 -14.07 -1.85
C ARG A 128 0.41 -14.11 -1.63
N ALA A 129 -0.06 -13.84 -0.42
CA ALA A 129 -1.50 -13.78 -0.12
C ALA A 129 -2.21 -12.71 -0.97
N ILE A 130 -1.61 -11.52 -1.09
CA ILE A 130 -2.14 -10.45 -1.96
C ILE A 130 -2.11 -10.86 -3.42
N SER A 131 -1.01 -11.43 -3.90
CA SER A 131 -0.88 -11.87 -5.30
C SER A 131 -1.90 -12.94 -5.66
N ALA A 132 -2.16 -13.89 -4.77
CA ALA A 132 -3.17 -14.94 -4.97
C ALA A 132 -4.59 -14.36 -5.03
N ALA A 133 -4.91 -13.39 -4.16
CA ALA A 133 -6.21 -12.73 -4.15
C ALA A 133 -6.48 -11.81 -5.35
N LEU A 134 -5.45 -11.52 -6.17
CA LEU A 134 -5.61 -10.82 -7.46
C LEU A 134 -5.94 -11.77 -8.61
N ALA A 135 -5.76 -13.09 -8.43
CA ALA A 135 -6.06 -14.11 -9.43
C ALA A 135 -7.50 -14.62 -9.37
N SER A 136 -8.23 -14.27 -8.30
CA SER A 136 -9.63 -14.63 -8.03
C SER A 136 -10.60 -13.53 -8.47
#